data_AF-A0A1F8F6E6-F1
#
_entry.id   AF-A0A1F8F6E6-F1
#
_cell.length_a   1.000
_cell.length_b   1.000
_cell.length_c   1.000
_cell.angle_alpha   90.00
_cell.angle_beta   90.00
_cell.angle_gamma   90.00
#
_symmetry.space_group_name_H-M   'P 1'
#
loop_
_entity.id
_entity.type
_entity.pdbx_description
1 polymer ?
#
loop_
_entity_poly.entity_id
_entity_poly.type
_entity_poly.pdbx_seq_one_letter_code
_entity_poly.pdbx_strand_id
1 'polypeptide(L)'
;MEITNSPPKLPEQALANRPSVEAMLNDIDEIHNEKISPALLKRLELLNELTETVMDAHRMVKIARKFVEYYGKKEDKDSFTEAQKKTIAGGVFFSDIGKTGPAKATPEQQRLIVEMFAIENVGANIKTMTVADFLHQFFGDDSERRINRFEELIDSFIQELDLDNSWDRELVRILRLGSFMTMRNFYNLHGRWTKDIVENNGVPPEAIGAASTHQVLEGVNKEIVGEHGEFKGNFGENKSFDWEEKIIIVWDKFDAVIRRSKKSYKEAIEYLRGLLKNNPKYADDEEFKTILDDLESFVKDEAEFIDAHYSIEPK
;
A
#
# COMPACT_ATOMS: atom_id res chain seq x y z
N MET A 1 -26.07 -7.42 12.90
CA MET A 1 -24.83 -8.01 12.37
C MET A 1 -24.49 -9.15 13.29
N GLU A 2 -24.59 -10.39 12.80
CA GLU A 2 -24.08 -11.55 13.54
C GLU A 2 -22.57 -11.42 13.63
N ILE A 3 -22.05 -11.37 14.85
CA ILE A 3 -20.62 -11.34 15.15
C ILE A 3 -20.13 -12.78 14.96
N THR A 4 -19.50 -13.06 13.83
CA THR A 4 -18.87 -14.36 13.58
C THR A 4 -17.53 -14.41 14.33
N ASN A 5 -17.33 -15.42 15.18
CA ASN A 5 -16.12 -15.67 15.98
C ASN A 5 -14.89 -16.08 15.14
N SER A 6 -14.78 -15.59 13.92
CA SER A 6 -13.66 -15.84 13.03
C SER A 6 -13.48 -14.61 12.14
N PRO A 7 -12.23 -14.18 11.88
CA PRO A 7 -12.01 -13.14 10.89
C PRO A 7 -12.71 -13.57 9.59
N PRO A 8 -13.34 -12.63 8.85
CA PRO A 8 -13.90 -12.93 7.55
C PRO A 8 -12.79 -13.56 6.71
N LYS A 9 -12.89 -14.88 6.52
CA LYS A 9 -12.12 -15.54 5.50
C LYS A 9 -12.66 -15.06 4.17
N LEU A 10 -11.77 -14.78 3.24
CA LEU A 10 -12.15 -14.65 1.85
C LEU A 10 -13.01 -15.86 1.47
N PRO A 11 -14.12 -15.67 0.73
CA PRO A 11 -14.99 -16.77 0.37
C PRO A 11 -14.18 -17.94 -0.21
N GLU A 12 -14.45 -19.19 0.18
CA GLU A 12 -13.65 -20.35 -0.27
C GLU A 12 -13.51 -20.42 -1.81
N GLN A 13 -14.52 -19.96 -2.54
CA GLN A 13 -14.50 -19.85 -4.01
C GLN A 13 -13.49 -18.80 -4.52
N ALA A 14 -13.29 -17.71 -3.79
CA ALA A 14 -12.30 -16.68 -4.13
C ALA A 14 -10.86 -17.17 -3.92
N LEU A 15 -10.64 -18.17 -3.06
CA LEU A 15 -9.32 -18.77 -2.82
C LEU A 15 -8.97 -19.87 -3.84
N ALA A 16 -9.96 -20.63 -4.32
CA ALA A 16 -9.74 -21.82 -5.15
C ALA A 16 -9.13 -21.55 -6.54
N ASN A 17 -9.25 -20.32 -7.06
CA ASN A 17 -8.79 -19.94 -8.40
C ASN A 17 -7.72 -18.85 -8.40
N ARG A 18 -7.11 -18.54 -7.25
CA ARG A 18 -6.07 -17.51 -7.18
C ARG A 18 -4.78 -17.98 -7.84
N PRO A 19 -4.17 -17.18 -8.72
CA PRO A 19 -2.80 -17.40 -9.16
C PRO A 19 -1.84 -17.46 -7.95
N SER A 20 -0.77 -18.23 -8.08
CA SER A 20 0.32 -18.16 -7.10
C SER A 20 1.02 -16.81 -7.18
N VAL A 21 1.68 -16.40 -6.10
CA VAL A 21 2.50 -15.18 -6.10
C VAL A 21 3.59 -15.25 -7.17
N GLU A 22 4.22 -16.41 -7.33
CA GLU A 22 5.19 -16.63 -8.40
C GLU A 22 4.59 -16.43 -9.80
N ALA A 23 3.38 -16.92 -10.05
CA ALA A 23 2.70 -16.72 -11.33
C ALA A 23 2.39 -15.23 -11.57
N MET A 24 1.96 -14.49 -10.54
CA MET A 24 1.72 -13.04 -10.65
C MET A 24 3.01 -12.25 -10.89
N LEU A 25 4.11 -12.58 -10.20
CA LEU A 25 5.41 -11.96 -10.43
C LEU A 25 5.94 -12.24 -11.85
N ASN A 26 5.76 -13.48 -12.34
CA ASN A 26 6.17 -13.86 -13.69
C ASN A 26 5.34 -13.17 -14.80
N ASP A 27 4.12 -12.73 -14.50
CA ASP A 27 3.25 -11.93 -15.39
C ASP A 27 3.67 -10.44 -15.46
N ILE A 28 4.64 -10.03 -14.62
CA ILE A 28 5.14 -8.66 -14.55
C ILE A 28 6.56 -8.58 -15.14
N ASP A 29 6.66 -8.51 -16.47
CA ASP A 29 7.90 -8.31 -17.25
C ASP A 29 8.95 -7.37 -16.62
N GLU A 30 8.58 -6.25 -16.01
CA GLU A 30 9.56 -5.31 -15.44
C GLU A 30 10.29 -5.89 -14.21
N ILE A 31 9.67 -6.82 -13.49
CA ILE A 31 10.21 -7.36 -12.23
C ILE A 31 10.37 -8.89 -12.23
N HIS A 32 9.96 -9.60 -13.29
CA HIS A 32 9.94 -11.07 -13.32
C HIS A 32 11.33 -11.74 -13.20
N ASN A 33 12.40 -11.04 -13.60
CA ASN A 33 13.78 -11.55 -13.55
C ASN A 33 14.49 -11.21 -12.24
N GLU A 34 13.81 -10.50 -11.34
CA GLU A 34 14.40 -10.02 -10.11
C GLU A 34 14.50 -11.14 -9.09
N LYS A 35 15.62 -11.19 -8.37
CA LYS A 35 15.87 -12.22 -7.37
C LYS A 35 15.17 -11.85 -6.06
N ILE A 36 13.86 -12.03 -6.04
CA ILE A 36 13.04 -11.87 -4.84
C ILE A 36 13.50 -12.85 -3.77
N SER A 37 13.73 -12.34 -2.55
CA SER A 37 14.17 -13.20 -1.45
C SER A 37 13.08 -14.20 -1.05
N PRO A 38 13.43 -15.41 -0.59
CA PRO A 38 12.45 -16.36 -0.04
C PRO A 38 11.65 -15.79 1.14
N ALA A 39 12.22 -14.84 1.89
CA ALA A 39 11.52 -14.20 3.00
C ALA A 39 10.43 -13.23 2.52
N LEU A 40 10.68 -12.49 1.44
CA LEU A 40 9.68 -11.62 0.81
C LEU A 40 8.60 -12.43 0.11
N LEU A 41 8.97 -13.52 -0.58
CA LEU A 41 8.00 -14.42 -1.20
C LEU A 41 7.01 -14.97 -0.16
N LYS A 42 7.49 -15.44 1.00
CA LYS A 42 6.61 -15.93 2.08
C LYS A 42 5.65 -14.87 2.62
N ARG A 43 6.08 -13.61 2.69
CA ARG A 43 5.22 -12.49 3.14
C ARG A 43 4.13 -12.19 2.11
N LEU A 44 4.48 -12.22 0.83
CA LEU A 44 3.50 -12.08 -0.26
C LEU A 44 2.52 -13.27 -0.28
N GLU A 45 3.00 -14.50 -0.07
CA GLU A 45 2.15 -15.69 0.02
C GLU A 45 1.16 -15.57 1.17
N LEU A 46 1.61 -15.12 2.34
CA LEU A 46 0.75 -14.87 3.49
C LEU A 46 -0.31 -13.80 3.21
N LEU A 47 0.04 -12.71 2.53
CA LEU A 47 -0.93 -11.71 2.08
C LEU A 47 -1.92 -12.31 1.08
N ASN A 48 -1.44 -13.07 0.09
CA ASN A 48 -2.30 -13.69 -0.91
C ASN A 48 -3.23 -14.77 -0.33
N GLU A 49 -2.84 -15.41 0.78
CA GLU A 49 -3.67 -16.37 1.50
C GLU A 49 -4.84 -15.67 2.23
N LEU A 50 -4.58 -14.51 2.84
CA LEU A 50 -5.47 -13.93 3.84
C LEU A 50 -6.16 -12.62 3.42
N THR A 51 -5.69 -11.94 2.38
CA THR A 51 -6.22 -10.66 1.92
C THR A 51 -6.34 -10.61 0.39
N GLU A 52 -6.96 -9.54 -0.15
CA GLU A 52 -6.93 -9.23 -1.59
C GLU A 52 -5.67 -8.46 -2.01
N THR A 53 -4.77 -8.13 -1.08
CA THR A 53 -3.66 -7.18 -1.31
C THR A 53 -2.82 -7.53 -2.53
N VAL A 54 -2.41 -8.78 -2.69
CA VAL A 54 -1.54 -9.18 -3.82
C VAL A 54 -2.30 -9.18 -5.15
N MET A 55 -3.57 -9.61 -5.12
CA MET A 55 -4.44 -9.57 -6.30
C MET A 55 -4.73 -8.12 -6.72
N ASP A 56 -4.95 -7.24 -5.75
CA ASP A 56 -5.14 -5.80 -5.97
C ASP A 56 -3.90 -5.18 -6.59
N ALA A 57 -2.73 -5.47 -6.03
CA ALA A 57 -1.47 -4.97 -6.54
C ALA A 57 -1.20 -5.49 -7.97
N HIS A 58 -1.44 -6.78 -8.24
CA HIS A 58 -1.30 -7.38 -9.58
C HIS A 58 -2.23 -6.72 -10.61
N ARG A 59 -3.50 -6.50 -10.24
CA ARG A 59 -4.46 -5.77 -11.09
C ARG A 59 -4.01 -4.32 -11.32
N MET A 60 -3.59 -3.62 -10.26
CA MET A 60 -3.14 -2.23 -10.35
C MET A 60 -1.92 -2.08 -11.25
N VAL A 61 -0.98 -3.04 -11.27
CA VAL A 61 0.15 -3.03 -12.21
C VAL A 61 -0.35 -3.03 -13.66
N LYS A 62 -1.37 -3.83 -13.99
CA LYS A 62 -1.96 -3.88 -15.34
C LYS A 62 -2.57 -2.54 -15.74
N ILE A 63 -3.28 -1.90 -14.80
CA ILE A 63 -3.88 -0.58 -15.02
C ILE A 63 -2.79 0.50 -15.17
N ALA A 64 -1.77 0.47 -14.31
CA ALA A 64 -0.66 1.43 -14.36
C ALA A 64 0.11 1.33 -15.70
N ARG A 65 0.39 0.12 -16.19
CA ARG A 65 1.00 -0.09 -17.52
C ARG A 65 0.15 0.53 -18.64
N LYS A 66 -1.16 0.26 -18.61
CA LYS A 66 -2.10 0.81 -19.60
C LYS A 66 -2.17 2.35 -19.53
N PHE A 67 -2.11 2.93 -18.33
CA PHE A 67 -2.06 4.38 -18.14
C PHE A 67 -0.75 4.98 -18.67
N VAL A 68 0.38 4.33 -18.41
CA VAL A 68 1.70 4.73 -18.93
C VAL A 68 1.70 4.73 -20.47
N GLU A 69 1.11 3.72 -21.10
CA GLU A 69 0.93 3.68 -22.57
C GLU A 69 0.04 4.82 -23.09
N TYR A 70 -1.06 5.11 -22.39
CA TYR A 70 -1.97 6.19 -22.73
C TYR A 70 -1.27 7.55 -22.63
N TYR A 71 -0.56 7.79 -21.53
CA TYR A 71 0.17 9.02 -21.29
C TYR A 71 1.30 9.25 -22.30
N GLY A 72 2.09 8.21 -22.62
CA GLY A 72 3.15 8.29 -23.63
C GLY A 72 2.63 8.73 -25.01
N LYS A 73 1.45 8.21 -25.43
CA LYS A 73 0.80 8.61 -26.68
C LYS A 73 0.31 10.06 -26.65
N LYS A 74 -0.23 10.51 -25.51
CA LYS A 74 -0.77 11.87 -25.35
C LYS A 74 0.33 12.93 -25.42
N GLU A 75 1.47 12.65 -24.82
CA GLU A 75 2.58 13.60 -24.69
C GLU A 75 3.55 13.60 -25.89
N ASP A 76 3.32 12.75 -26.91
CA ASP A 76 4.28 12.49 -28.00
C ASP A 76 5.69 12.14 -27.45
N LYS A 77 5.71 11.52 -26.26
CA LYS A 77 6.91 11.10 -25.55
C LYS A 77 7.08 9.62 -25.78
N ASP A 78 8.00 9.27 -26.69
CA ASP A 78 8.37 7.90 -26.91
C ASP A 78 9.03 7.31 -25.65
N SER A 79 8.41 6.23 -25.15
CA SER A 79 8.85 5.26 -24.13
C SER A 79 9.43 5.80 -22.82
N PHE A 80 8.72 5.53 -21.73
CA PHE A 80 9.31 5.47 -20.38
C PHE A 80 10.56 4.57 -20.38
N THR A 81 11.58 4.96 -19.65
CA THR A 81 12.80 4.18 -19.48
C THR A 81 12.49 2.88 -18.72
N GLU A 82 13.36 1.88 -18.88
CA GLU A 82 13.22 0.62 -18.13
C GLU A 82 13.25 0.85 -16.61
N ALA A 83 14.03 1.83 -16.12
CA ALA A 83 14.04 2.22 -14.72
C ALA A 83 12.67 2.76 -14.28
N GLN A 84 12.05 3.67 -15.05
CA GLN A 84 10.73 4.21 -14.72
C GLN A 84 9.64 3.13 -14.72
N LYS A 85 9.67 2.21 -15.70
CA LYS A 85 8.73 1.08 -15.74
C LYS A 85 8.90 0.17 -14.52
N LYS A 86 10.14 -0.12 -14.10
CA LYS A 86 10.44 -0.86 -12.87
C LYS A 86 9.95 -0.14 -11.62
N THR A 87 10.16 1.18 -11.54
CA THR A 87 9.65 2.02 -10.45
C THR A 87 8.15 1.89 -10.33
N ILE A 88 7.41 2.01 -11.44
CA ILE A 88 5.95 1.94 -11.46
C ILE A 88 5.47 0.53 -11.10
N ALA A 89 5.90 -0.49 -11.84
CA ALA A 89 5.42 -1.86 -11.64
C ALA A 89 5.81 -2.43 -10.27
N GLY A 90 7.08 -2.28 -9.89
CA GLY A 90 7.57 -2.73 -8.58
C GLY A 90 7.01 -1.90 -7.44
N GLY A 91 6.92 -0.58 -7.61
CA GLY A 91 6.37 0.32 -6.60
C GLY A 91 4.92 0.00 -6.28
N VAL A 92 4.08 -0.23 -7.30
CA VAL A 92 2.71 -0.71 -7.11
C VAL A 92 2.71 -2.07 -6.41
N PHE A 93 3.43 -3.06 -6.95
CA PHE A 93 3.34 -4.44 -6.48
C PHE A 93 3.79 -4.62 -5.02
N PHE A 94 4.82 -3.88 -4.59
CA PHE A 94 5.42 -4.02 -3.26
C PHE A 94 4.98 -2.96 -2.25
N SER A 95 4.22 -1.92 -2.64
CA SER A 95 3.79 -0.81 -1.75
C SER A 95 3.16 -1.28 -0.45
N ASP A 96 2.32 -2.30 -0.51
CA ASP A 96 1.53 -2.79 0.62
C ASP A 96 2.17 -3.97 1.39
N ILE A 97 3.42 -4.37 1.08
CA ILE A 97 4.06 -5.52 1.75
C ILE A 97 4.18 -5.34 3.26
N GLY A 98 4.27 -4.09 3.73
CA GLY A 98 4.27 -3.74 5.15
C GLY A 98 3.01 -4.17 5.89
N LYS A 99 1.91 -4.55 5.23
CA LYS A 99 0.74 -5.20 5.85
C LYS A 99 1.06 -6.57 6.47
N THR A 100 2.32 -7.02 6.38
CA THR A 100 2.86 -8.19 7.09
C THR A 100 3.60 -7.84 8.38
N GLY A 101 3.64 -6.58 8.80
CA GLY A 101 4.35 -6.16 10.02
C GLY A 101 5.85 -5.93 9.80
N PRO A 102 6.60 -5.52 10.84
CA PRO A 102 8.01 -5.12 10.72
C PRO A 102 8.90 -6.27 10.20
N ALA A 103 10.07 -5.91 9.63
CA ALA A 103 10.97 -6.84 8.95
C ALA A 103 11.36 -8.07 9.81
N LYS A 104 11.53 -7.90 11.12
CA LYS A 104 11.90 -8.96 12.07
C LYS A 104 10.71 -9.64 12.77
N ALA A 105 9.47 -9.31 12.43
CA ALA A 105 8.29 -9.97 13.00
C ALA A 105 8.34 -11.50 12.82
N THR A 106 7.99 -12.25 13.87
CA THR A 106 7.85 -13.71 13.79
C THR A 106 6.68 -14.11 12.88
N PRO A 107 6.61 -15.37 12.38
CA PRO A 107 5.48 -15.81 11.57
C PRO A 107 4.11 -15.59 12.23
N GLU A 108 4.00 -15.78 13.55
CA GLU A 108 2.76 -15.57 14.31
C GLU A 108 2.38 -14.09 14.41
N GLN A 109 3.38 -13.20 14.52
CA GLN A 109 3.17 -11.76 14.52
C GLN A 109 2.78 -11.27 13.12
N GLN A 110 3.45 -11.73 12.07
CA GLN A 110 3.08 -11.42 10.68
C GLN A 110 1.63 -11.84 10.41
N ARG A 111 1.25 -13.06 10.81
CA ARG A 111 -0.13 -13.55 10.65
C ARG A 111 -1.15 -12.70 11.39
N LEU A 112 -0.86 -12.29 12.63
CA LEU A 112 -1.73 -11.38 13.38
C LEU A 112 -1.96 -10.07 12.61
N ILE A 113 -0.89 -9.42 12.14
CA ILE A 113 -1.00 -8.16 11.39
C ILE A 113 -1.81 -8.34 10.12
N VAL A 114 -1.52 -9.39 9.34
CA VAL A 114 -2.26 -9.68 8.11
C VAL A 114 -3.74 -9.95 8.38
N GLU A 115 -4.07 -10.71 9.43
CA GLU A 115 -5.47 -10.94 9.84
C GLU A 115 -6.19 -9.65 10.25
N MET A 116 -5.48 -8.68 10.85
CA MET A 116 -6.06 -7.37 11.16
C MET A 116 -6.32 -6.55 9.89
N PHE A 117 -5.46 -6.62 8.88
CA PHE A 117 -5.68 -5.99 7.57
C PHE A 117 -6.73 -6.71 6.71
N ALA A 118 -6.97 -8.00 6.95
CA ALA A 118 -7.99 -8.79 6.26
C ALA A 118 -9.42 -8.37 6.64
N ILE A 119 -9.61 -7.68 7.76
CA ILE A 119 -10.93 -7.17 8.16
C ILE A 119 -11.30 -5.96 7.29
N GLU A 120 -12.09 -6.20 6.26
CA GLU A 120 -12.64 -5.16 5.38
C GLU A 120 -14.05 -4.71 5.79
N ASN A 121 -14.55 -3.63 5.18
CA ASN A 121 -15.89 -3.06 5.42
C ASN A 121 -16.17 -2.69 6.89
N VAL A 122 -15.10 -2.37 7.61
CA VAL A 122 -15.08 -1.82 8.95
C VAL A 122 -15.72 -0.42 8.94
N GLY A 123 -16.79 -0.24 9.73
CA GLY A 123 -17.64 0.96 9.68
C GLY A 123 -16.89 2.30 9.87
N ALA A 124 -17.59 3.43 9.66
CA ALA A 124 -17.00 4.76 9.57
C ALA A 124 -16.07 5.18 10.74
N ASN A 125 -16.28 4.62 11.93
CA ASN A 125 -15.51 4.95 13.14
C ASN A 125 -14.24 4.12 13.32
N ILE A 126 -13.92 3.21 12.41
CA ILE A 126 -12.76 2.31 12.56
C ILE A 126 -11.47 3.09 12.82
N LYS A 127 -11.25 4.20 12.11
CA LYS A 127 -10.01 4.98 12.18
C LYS A 127 -9.72 5.54 13.57
N THR A 128 -10.75 5.74 14.39
CA THR A 128 -10.63 6.29 15.75
C THR A 128 -10.70 5.23 16.84
N MET A 129 -11.07 3.99 16.48
CA MET A 129 -11.07 2.85 17.38
C MET A 129 -9.65 2.52 17.82
N THR A 130 -9.45 2.08 19.06
CA THR A 130 -8.14 1.56 19.49
C THR A 130 -7.88 0.18 18.91
N VAL A 131 -6.63 -0.26 18.86
CA VAL A 131 -6.29 -1.63 18.47
C VAL A 131 -6.92 -2.64 19.44
N ALA A 132 -6.96 -2.35 20.73
CA ALA A 132 -7.62 -3.20 21.73
C ALA A 132 -9.12 -3.36 21.42
N ASP A 133 -9.85 -2.24 21.24
CA ASP A 133 -11.27 -2.26 20.91
C ASP A 133 -11.55 -3.01 19.62
N PHE A 134 -10.69 -2.82 18.60
CA PHE A 134 -10.75 -3.55 17.35
C PHE A 134 -10.59 -5.06 17.56
N LEU A 135 -9.57 -5.48 18.31
CA LEU A 135 -9.31 -6.88 18.58
C LEU A 135 -10.46 -7.53 19.37
N HIS A 136 -11.01 -6.83 20.37
CA HIS A 136 -12.22 -7.28 21.07
C HIS A 136 -13.41 -7.44 20.13
N GLN A 137 -13.64 -6.46 19.25
CA GLN A 137 -14.79 -6.47 18.36
C GLN A 137 -14.73 -7.59 17.32
N PHE A 138 -13.56 -7.85 16.73
CA PHE A 138 -13.44 -8.74 15.57
C PHE A 138 -12.87 -10.13 15.88
N PHE A 139 -12.26 -10.33 17.05
CA PHE A 139 -11.63 -11.61 17.41
C PHE A 139 -12.19 -12.25 18.69
N GLY A 140 -13.16 -11.61 19.36
CA GLY A 140 -13.91 -12.21 20.47
C GLY A 140 -13.01 -12.81 21.54
N ASP A 141 -13.21 -14.09 21.87
CA ASP A 141 -12.49 -14.78 22.95
C ASP A 141 -10.96 -14.87 22.76
N ASP A 142 -10.44 -14.71 21.54
CA ASP A 142 -8.99 -14.71 21.27
C ASP A 142 -8.35 -13.30 21.39
N SER A 143 -9.15 -12.27 21.68
CA SER A 143 -8.70 -10.87 21.69
C SER A 143 -7.56 -10.62 22.66
N GLU A 144 -7.65 -11.11 23.91
CA GLU A 144 -6.64 -10.89 24.96
C GLU A 144 -5.28 -11.45 24.55
N ARG A 145 -5.27 -12.66 23.97
CA ARG A 145 -4.04 -13.28 23.48
C ARG A 145 -3.43 -12.47 22.34
N ARG A 146 -4.26 -11.94 21.44
CA ARG A 146 -3.84 -11.12 20.29
C ARG A 146 -3.34 -9.75 20.73
N ILE A 147 -3.97 -9.15 21.73
CA ILE A 147 -3.52 -7.90 22.35
C ILE A 147 -2.12 -8.11 22.92
N ASN A 148 -1.91 -9.13 23.76
CA ASN A 148 -0.58 -9.41 24.32
C ASN A 148 0.48 -9.63 23.23
N ARG A 149 0.15 -10.38 22.17
CA ARG A 149 1.07 -10.58 21.03
C ARG A 149 1.35 -9.28 20.28
N PHE A 150 0.36 -8.41 20.14
CA PHE A 150 0.53 -7.10 19.52
C PHE A 150 1.45 -6.22 20.38
N GLU A 151 1.25 -6.19 21.70
CA GLU A 151 2.13 -5.45 22.61
C GLU A 151 3.58 -5.96 22.53
N GLU A 152 3.79 -7.27 22.55
CA GLU A 152 5.12 -7.88 22.37
C GLU A 152 5.79 -7.48 21.04
N LEU A 153 5.01 -7.45 19.95
CA LEU A 153 5.48 -7.00 18.65
C LEU A 153 5.93 -5.54 18.69
N ILE A 154 5.11 -4.67 19.29
CA ILE A 154 5.38 -3.24 19.38
C ILE A 154 6.61 -2.97 20.26
N ASP A 155 6.73 -3.65 21.40
CA ASP A 155 7.89 -3.55 22.28
C ASP A 155 9.18 -4.00 21.58
N SER A 156 9.13 -5.10 20.83
CA SER A 156 10.26 -5.56 20.01
C SER A 156 10.61 -4.52 18.95
N PHE A 157 9.61 -3.96 18.25
CA PHE A 157 9.85 -2.98 17.20
C PHE A 157 10.47 -1.68 17.74
N ILE A 158 10.02 -1.20 18.91
CA ILE A 158 10.62 -0.02 19.57
C ILE A 158 12.11 -0.22 19.84
N GLN A 159 12.54 -1.42 20.22
CA GLN A 159 13.95 -1.72 20.50
C GLN A 159 14.84 -1.69 19.26
N GLU A 160 14.26 -1.75 18.06
CA GLU A 160 14.98 -1.71 16.80
C GLU A 160 15.15 -0.29 16.24
N LEU A 161 14.42 0.68 16.78
CA LEU A 161 14.43 2.06 16.29
C LEU A 161 15.66 2.83 16.79
N ASP A 162 16.18 3.69 15.92
CA ASP A 162 17.31 4.56 16.24
C ASP A 162 16.80 5.86 16.88
N LEU A 163 16.87 5.95 18.22
CA LEU A 163 16.34 7.08 18.96
C LEU A 163 17.12 8.39 18.75
N ASP A 164 18.30 8.34 18.14
CA ASP A 164 19.03 9.54 17.74
C ASP A 164 18.38 10.19 16.51
N ASN A 165 17.67 9.40 15.70
CA ASN A 165 16.81 9.88 14.62
C ASN A 165 15.53 10.56 15.16
N SER A 166 15.29 11.81 14.74
CA SER A 166 14.12 12.58 15.20
C SER A 166 12.78 11.98 14.81
N TRP A 167 12.71 11.24 13.70
CA TRP A 167 11.47 10.63 13.21
C TRP A 167 11.09 9.41 14.02
N ASP A 168 12.09 8.58 14.35
CA ASP A 168 11.91 7.42 15.21
C ASP A 168 11.43 7.86 16.60
N ARG A 169 11.82 9.04 17.10
CA ARG A 169 11.26 9.61 18.35
C ARG A 169 9.77 9.92 18.28
N GLU A 170 9.28 10.46 17.16
CA GLU A 170 7.83 10.71 16.97
C GLU A 170 7.07 9.40 16.87
N LEU A 171 7.59 8.45 16.09
CA LEU A 171 7.02 7.12 15.92
C LEU A 171 6.94 6.38 17.27
N VAL A 172 7.99 6.42 18.09
CA VAL A 172 8.00 5.79 19.43
C VAL A 172 6.91 6.34 20.34
N ARG A 173 6.54 7.62 20.22
CA ARG A 173 5.42 8.16 21.02
C ARG A 173 4.09 7.50 20.65
N ILE A 174 3.89 7.22 19.37
CA ILE A 174 2.71 6.51 18.88
C ILE A 174 2.78 5.03 19.28
N LEU A 175 3.93 4.38 19.07
CA LEU A 175 4.13 2.97 19.38
C LEU A 175 3.95 2.68 20.88
N ARG A 176 4.38 3.58 21.77
CA ARG A 176 4.20 3.43 23.23
C ARG A 176 2.74 3.47 23.69
N LEU A 177 1.80 3.83 22.82
CA LEU A 177 0.38 3.64 23.10
C LEU A 177 0.00 2.16 23.05
N GLY A 178 0.82 1.30 22.43
CA GLY A 178 0.55 -0.13 22.36
C GLY A 178 -0.81 -0.39 21.72
N SER A 179 -1.59 -1.29 22.31
CA SER A 179 -2.96 -1.56 21.90
C SER A 179 -3.93 -0.39 22.08
N PHE A 180 -3.56 0.66 22.81
CA PHE A 180 -4.33 1.91 22.91
C PHE A 180 -4.10 2.85 21.71
N MET A 181 -3.18 2.54 20.79
CA MET A 181 -3.05 3.32 19.56
C MET A 181 -4.33 3.19 18.72
N THR A 182 -4.65 4.23 17.96
CA THR A 182 -5.79 4.16 17.04
C THR A 182 -5.50 3.22 15.87
N MET A 183 -6.54 2.63 15.30
CA MET A 183 -6.40 1.84 14.07
C MET A 183 -5.87 2.68 12.91
N ARG A 184 -6.10 4.00 12.88
CA ARG A 184 -5.43 4.88 11.90
C ARG A 184 -3.91 4.85 12.07
N ASN A 185 -3.41 4.98 13.30
CA ASN A 185 -1.98 4.92 13.58
C ASN A 185 -1.42 3.53 13.24
N PHE A 186 -2.09 2.46 13.65
CA PHE A 186 -1.72 1.10 13.29
C PHE A 186 -1.66 0.89 11.78
N TYR A 187 -2.72 1.28 11.04
CA TYR A 187 -2.73 1.16 9.59
C TYR A 187 -1.56 1.94 8.99
N ASN A 188 -1.28 3.17 9.42
CA ASN A 188 -0.16 3.95 8.89
C ASN A 188 1.22 3.28 9.08
N LEU A 189 1.39 2.34 10.02
CA LEU A 189 2.65 1.62 10.21
C LEU A 189 3.05 0.78 8.99
N HIS A 190 2.10 0.32 8.17
CA HIS A 190 2.43 -0.50 6.99
C HIS A 190 3.37 0.23 6.03
N GLY A 191 3.17 1.52 5.78
CA GLY A 191 4.07 2.28 4.90
C GLY A 191 5.49 2.30 5.45
N ARG A 192 5.66 2.43 6.78
CA ARG A 192 6.98 2.36 7.41
C ARG A 192 7.59 0.97 7.30
N TRP A 193 6.83 -0.08 7.62
CA TRP A 193 7.31 -1.46 7.53
C TRP A 193 7.64 -1.87 6.08
N THR A 194 6.91 -1.35 5.08
CA THR A 194 7.20 -1.57 3.67
C THR A 194 8.65 -1.20 3.35
N LYS A 195 9.10 0.00 3.75
CA LYS A 195 10.47 0.48 3.50
C LYS A 195 11.52 -0.54 3.98
N ASP A 196 11.45 -0.91 5.26
CA ASP A 196 12.43 -1.80 5.89
C ASP A 196 12.44 -3.21 5.25
N ILE A 197 11.26 -3.68 4.80
CA ILE A 197 11.12 -4.95 4.09
C ILE A 197 11.73 -4.87 2.70
N VAL A 198 11.35 -3.88 1.87
CA VAL A 198 11.76 -3.85 0.46
C VAL A 198 13.26 -3.58 0.29
N GLU A 199 13.87 -2.78 1.17
CA GLU A 199 15.30 -2.44 1.11
C GLU A 199 16.23 -3.66 1.25
N ASN A 200 15.77 -4.73 1.90
CA ASN A 200 16.63 -5.85 2.30
C ASN A 200 16.26 -7.18 1.62
N ASN A 201 15.33 -7.17 0.65
CA ASN A 201 14.71 -8.43 0.18
C ASN A 201 14.64 -8.61 -1.35
N GLY A 202 15.53 -7.95 -2.09
CA GLY A 202 15.71 -8.21 -3.53
C GLY A 202 14.66 -7.55 -4.43
N VAL A 203 13.97 -6.53 -3.93
CA VAL A 203 13.16 -5.61 -4.76
C VAL A 203 14.11 -4.74 -5.60
N PRO A 204 13.77 -4.41 -6.87
CA PRO A 204 14.53 -3.46 -7.67
C PRO A 204 14.81 -2.16 -6.91
N PRO A 205 16.06 -1.67 -6.87
CA PRO A 205 16.38 -0.42 -6.19
C PRO A 205 15.49 0.75 -6.59
N GLU A 206 15.14 0.84 -7.87
CA GLU A 206 14.29 1.90 -8.46
C GLU A 206 12.86 1.90 -7.90
N ALA A 207 12.36 0.73 -7.49
CA ALA A 207 11.01 0.55 -6.95
C ALA A 207 10.91 0.80 -5.44
N ILE A 208 12.03 0.82 -4.72
CA ILE A 208 12.04 0.99 -3.26
C ILE A 208 11.48 2.35 -2.86
N GLY A 209 11.93 3.43 -3.51
CA GLY A 209 11.47 4.80 -3.23
C GLY A 209 9.95 4.93 -3.42
N ALA A 210 9.46 4.40 -4.54
CA ALA A 210 8.04 4.32 -4.86
C ALA A 210 7.21 3.53 -3.85
N ALA A 211 7.59 2.28 -3.57
CA ALA A 211 6.88 1.45 -2.59
C ALA A 211 6.88 2.10 -1.20
N SER A 212 7.99 2.75 -0.81
CA SER A 212 8.13 3.36 0.51
C SER A 212 7.36 4.67 0.67
N THR A 213 7.08 5.40 -0.41
CA THR A 213 6.46 6.74 -0.34
C THR A 213 4.96 6.74 -0.69
N HIS A 214 4.35 5.59 -0.97
CA HIS A 214 2.95 5.51 -1.40
C HIS A 214 1.91 6.07 -0.39
N GLN A 215 2.29 6.26 0.89
CA GLN A 215 1.47 6.91 1.93
C GLN A 215 1.98 8.30 2.35
N VAL A 216 2.81 8.96 1.54
CA VAL A 216 3.41 10.26 1.89
C VAL A 216 2.38 11.38 2.05
N LEU A 217 1.24 11.29 1.36
CA LEU A 217 0.13 12.24 1.54
C LEU A 217 -0.53 12.14 2.92
N GLU A 218 -0.38 11.01 3.60
CA GLU A 218 -0.79 10.75 4.99
C GLU A 218 0.32 11.09 6.00
N GLY A 219 1.47 11.59 5.53
CA GLY A 219 2.63 11.95 6.35
C GLY A 219 3.53 10.78 6.74
N VAL A 220 3.32 9.59 6.16
CA VAL A 220 4.15 8.40 6.40
C VAL A 220 5.38 8.46 5.49
N ASN A 221 6.56 8.14 6.04
CA ASN A 221 7.84 8.13 5.31
C ASN A 221 8.17 9.44 4.57
N LYS A 222 7.60 10.57 5.01
CA LYS A 222 7.83 11.90 4.40
C LYS A 222 9.28 12.36 4.47
N GLU A 223 10.06 11.80 5.38
CA GLU A 223 11.48 12.06 5.55
C GLU A 223 12.34 11.49 4.41
N ILE A 224 11.83 10.52 3.66
CA ILE A 224 12.52 9.96 2.49
C ILE A 224 12.56 11.01 1.36
N VAL A 225 11.58 11.91 1.30
CA VAL A 225 11.49 12.96 0.30
C VAL A 225 12.05 14.26 0.86
N GLY A 226 13.10 14.75 0.21
CA GLY A 226 13.74 16.02 0.52
C GLY A 226 12.85 17.24 0.32
N GLU A 227 13.43 18.41 0.54
CA GLU A 227 12.71 19.68 0.44
C GLU A 227 12.38 20.00 -1.03
N HIS A 228 13.26 19.61 -1.95
CA HIS A 228 13.12 19.86 -3.38
C HIS A 228 12.71 18.60 -4.16
N GLY A 229 12.20 17.58 -3.46
CA GLY A 229 11.76 16.32 -4.06
C GLY A 229 12.86 15.26 -4.17
N GLU A 230 14.12 15.57 -3.86
CA GLU A 230 15.22 14.61 -3.92
C GLU A 230 15.05 13.47 -2.91
N PHE A 231 15.39 12.23 -3.29
CA PHE A 231 15.34 11.12 -2.36
C PHE A 231 16.54 11.11 -1.41
N LYS A 232 16.24 10.93 -0.12
CA LYS A 232 17.24 10.75 0.96
C LYS A 232 17.55 9.26 1.17
N GLY A 233 17.93 8.59 0.10
CA GLY A 233 18.26 7.16 0.06
C GLY A 233 18.93 6.78 -1.25
N ASN A 234 19.46 5.56 -1.35
CA ASN A 234 20.01 5.04 -2.59
C ASN A 234 19.00 4.10 -3.27
N PHE A 235 18.22 4.63 -4.21
CA PHE A 235 17.17 3.89 -4.93
C PHE A 235 17.56 3.64 -6.39
N GLY A 236 18.81 3.25 -6.63
CA GLY A 236 19.29 2.94 -7.99
C GLY A 236 19.29 4.19 -8.88
N GLU A 237 18.77 4.07 -10.10
CA GLU A 237 18.62 5.21 -11.02
C GLU A 237 17.55 6.22 -10.58
N ASN A 238 16.68 5.84 -9.65
CA ASN A 238 15.63 6.69 -9.13
C ASN A 238 16.18 7.66 -8.06
N LYS A 239 16.19 8.97 -8.36
CA LYS A 239 16.85 10.00 -7.54
C LYS A 239 15.90 11.02 -6.90
N SER A 240 14.65 11.09 -7.35
CA SER A 240 13.71 12.11 -6.95
C SER A 240 12.29 11.57 -6.95
N PHE A 241 11.46 12.17 -6.09
CA PHE A 241 10.04 11.91 -5.95
C PHE A 241 9.28 12.68 -7.04
N ASP A 242 9.19 12.04 -8.19
CA ASP A 242 8.67 12.61 -9.43
C ASP A 242 7.37 11.91 -9.83
N TRP A 243 7.02 12.00 -11.11
CA TRP A 243 5.80 11.47 -11.69
C TRP A 243 5.56 9.98 -11.35
N GLU A 244 6.61 9.15 -11.40
CA GLU A 244 6.53 7.70 -11.22
C GLU A 244 6.11 7.29 -9.81
N GLU A 245 6.47 8.04 -8.77
CA GLU A 245 5.99 7.77 -7.42
C GLU A 245 4.62 8.36 -7.16
N LYS A 246 4.39 9.56 -7.69
CA LYS A 246 3.12 10.27 -7.51
C LYS A 246 1.95 9.53 -8.15
N ILE A 247 2.16 8.91 -9.32
CA ILE A 247 1.13 8.12 -9.98
C ILE A 247 0.71 6.90 -9.14
N ILE A 248 1.65 6.25 -8.44
CA ILE A 248 1.33 5.08 -7.59
C ILE A 248 0.43 5.50 -6.44
N ILE A 249 0.72 6.63 -5.81
CA ILE A 249 -0.09 7.22 -4.74
C ILE A 249 -1.51 7.51 -5.25
N VAL A 250 -1.62 8.09 -6.45
CA VAL A 250 -2.91 8.39 -7.07
C VAL A 250 -3.70 7.10 -7.33
N TRP A 251 -3.06 6.07 -7.90
CA TRP A 251 -3.71 4.78 -8.17
C TRP A 251 -4.13 4.03 -6.91
N ASP A 252 -3.25 3.94 -5.90
CA ASP A 252 -3.57 3.29 -4.61
C ASP A 252 -4.86 3.87 -4.01
N LYS A 253 -4.94 5.19 -3.99
CA LYS A 253 -6.09 5.88 -3.40
C LYS A 253 -7.31 5.84 -4.31
N PHE A 254 -7.14 5.91 -5.62
CA PHE A 254 -8.24 5.74 -6.57
C PHE A 254 -8.87 4.36 -6.43
N ASP A 255 -8.07 3.29 -6.51
CA ASP A 255 -8.50 1.90 -6.37
C ASP A 255 -9.22 1.67 -5.02
N ALA A 256 -8.63 2.16 -3.93
CA ALA A 256 -9.23 2.04 -2.59
C ALA A 256 -10.60 2.75 -2.50
N VAL A 257 -10.76 3.92 -3.12
CA VAL A 257 -12.02 4.67 -3.10
C VAL A 257 -13.11 3.97 -3.92
N ILE A 258 -12.76 3.47 -5.11
CA ILE A 258 -13.70 2.76 -5.96
C ILE A 258 -14.18 1.47 -5.29
N ARG A 259 -13.26 0.62 -4.84
CA ARG A 259 -13.63 -0.70 -4.31
C ARG A 259 -14.23 -0.66 -2.92
N ARG A 260 -13.60 0.07 -1.99
CA ARG A 260 -14.00 0.06 -0.58
C ARG A 260 -15.15 1.02 -0.29
N SER A 261 -15.22 2.14 -1.01
CA SER A 261 -16.27 3.15 -0.79
C SER A 261 -17.39 3.10 -1.84
N LYS A 262 -17.29 2.23 -2.86
CA LYS A 262 -18.29 2.06 -3.94
C LYS A 262 -18.68 3.37 -4.63
N LYS A 263 -17.71 4.28 -4.73
CA LYS A 263 -17.87 5.57 -5.38
C LYS A 263 -17.69 5.43 -6.89
N SER A 264 -18.29 6.35 -7.65
CA SER A 264 -18.02 6.50 -9.08
C SER A 264 -16.61 7.04 -9.34
N TYR A 265 -16.11 6.89 -10.57
CA TYR A 265 -14.81 7.45 -10.99
C TYR A 265 -14.71 8.96 -10.74
N LYS A 266 -15.78 9.70 -11.04
CA LYS A 266 -15.85 11.14 -10.78
C LYS A 266 -15.70 11.46 -9.29
N GLU A 267 -16.45 10.77 -8.42
CA GLU A 267 -16.37 11.00 -6.98
C GLU A 267 -15.02 10.57 -6.38
N ALA A 268 -14.35 9.58 -6.97
CA ALA A 268 -12.99 9.19 -6.59
C ALA A 268 -11.97 10.28 -6.95
N ILE A 269 -12.03 10.82 -8.17
CA ILE A 269 -11.17 11.93 -8.60
C ILE A 269 -11.40 13.18 -7.75
N GLU A 270 -12.67 13.54 -7.48
CA GLU A 270 -13.00 14.67 -6.59
C GLU A 270 -12.46 14.47 -5.17
N TYR A 271 -12.53 13.24 -4.65
CA TYR A 271 -11.93 12.90 -3.36
C TYR A 271 -10.40 13.10 -3.38
N LEU A 272 -9.71 12.65 -4.42
CA LEU A 272 -8.25 12.79 -4.56
C LEU A 272 -7.83 14.26 -4.68
N ARG A 273 -8.55 15.05 -5.48
CA ARG A 273 -8.33 16.51 -5.57
C ARG A 273 -8.52 17.17 -4.20
N GLY A 274 -9.53 16.75 -3.45
CA GLY A 274 -9.76 17.21 -2.07
C GLY A 274 -8.65 16.82 -1.11
N LEU A 275 -8.12 15.59 -1.21
CA LEU A 275 -6.99 15.13 -0.41
C LEU A 275 -5.73 15.97 -0.70
N LEU A 276 -5.41 16.20 -1.97
CA LEU A 276 -4.26 16.99 -2.40
C LEU A 276 -4.38 18.44 -1.93
N LYS A 277 -5.51 19.09 -2.19
CA LYS A 277 -5.78 20.49 -1.80
C LYS A 277 -5.59 20.74 -0.30
N ASN A 278 -5.90 19.74 0.54
CA ASN A 278 -5.78 19.85 1.99
C ASN A 278 -4.41 19.38 2.52
N ASN A 279 -3.49 18.95 1.65
CA ASN A 279 -2.17 18.50 2.05
C ASN A 279 -1.23 19.71 2.22
N PRO A 280 -0.54 19.86 3.37
CA PRO A 280 0.28 21.05 3.65
C PRO A 280 1.53 21.18 2.77
N LYS A 281 2.04 20.08 2.21
CA LYS A 281 3.25 20.07 1.36
C LYS A 281 2.89 20.05 -0.13
N TYR A 282 1.84 19.31 -0.51
CA TYR A 282 1.56 18.99 -1.91
C TYR A 282 0.33 19.71 -2.50
N ALA A 283 -0.32 20.61 -1.77
CA ALA A 283 -1.51 21.32 -2.27
C ALA A 283 -1.29 22.04 -3.62
N ASP A 284 -0.08 22.56 -3.83
CA ASP A 284 0.32 23.28 -5.04
C ASP A 284 1.25 22.47 -5.96
N ASP A 285 1.36 21.16 -5.76
CA ASP A 285 2.19 20.30 -6.60
C ASP A 285 1.54 20.10 -7.98
N GLU A 286 2.11 20.74 -9.00
CA GLU A 286 1.56 20.73 -10.37
C GLU A 286 1.63 19.35 -11.03
N GLU A 287 2.57 18.49 -10.63
CA GLU A 287 2.68 17.15 -11.19
C GLU A 287 1.55 16.25 -10.68
N PHE A 288 1.22 16.31 -9.38
CA PHE A 288 0.02 15.64 -8.86
C PHE A 288 -1.26 16.14 -9.54
N LYS A 289 -1.39 17.45 -9.78
CA LYS A 289 -2.55 18.03 -10.48
C LYS A 289 -2.65 17.49 -11.90
N THR A 290 -1.54 17.45 -12.62
CA THR A 290 -1.44 16.92 -13.99
C THR A 290 -1.83 15.44 -14.03
N ILE A 291 -1.29 14.61 -13.13
CA ILE A 291 -1.63 13.19 -13.03
C ILE A 291 -3.14 13.00 -12.80
N LEU A 292 -3.78 13.83 -11.98
CA LEU A 292 -5.23 13.75 -11.75
C LEU A 292 -6.06 14.14 -12.98
N ASP A 293 -5.62 15.14 -13.75
CA ASP A 293 -6.25 15.53 -15.02
C ASP A 293 -6.09 14.44 -16.08
N ASP A 294 -4.93 13.79 -16.11
CA ASP A 294 -4.65 12.65 -16.98
C ASP A 294 -5.45 11.41 -16.58
N LEU A 295 -5.57 11.14 -15.28
CA LEU A 295 -6.44 10.08 -14.76
C LEU A 295 -7.89 10.32 -15.19
N GLU A 296 -8.40 11.54 -15.06
CA GLU A 296 -9.76 11.89 -15.49
C GLU A 296 -9.98 11.67 -16.99
N SER A 297 -8.97 11.99 -17.81
CA SER A 297 -9.01 11.74 -19.26
C SER A 297 -8.94 10.23 -19.56
N PHE A 298 -8.04 9.52 -18.90
CA PHE A 298 -7.84 8.08 -19.06
C PHE A 298 -9.10 7.29 -18.68
N VAL A 299 -9.74 7.58 -17.53
CA VAL A 299 -10.94 6.84 -17.13
C VAL A 299 -12.12 7.05 -18.07
N LYS A 300 -12.12 8.15 -18.82
CA LYS A 300 -13.12 8.43 -19.84
C LYS A 300 -12.82 7.71 -21.14
N ASP A 301 -11.57 7.75 -21.58
CA ASP A 301 -11.16 7.22 -22.89
C ASP A 301 -10.97 5.69 -22.88
N GLU A 302 -10.60 5.12 -21.74
CA GLU A 302 -10.30 3.70 -21.54
C GLU A 302 -11.31 3.04 -20.58
N ALA A 303 -12.54 3.56 -20.53
CA ALA A 303 -13.60 3.11 -19.61
C ALA A 303 -13.84 1.59 -19.69
N GLU A 304 -13.94 1.02 -20.89
CA GLU A 304 -14.16 -0.42 -21.09
C GLU A 304 -13.03 -1.26 -20.47
N PHE A 305 -11.78 -0.79 -20.61
CA PHE A 305 -10.62 -1.48 -20.03
C PHE A 305 -10.68 -1.42 -18.49
N ILE A 306 -10.98 -0.25 -17.93
CA ILE A 306 -11.03 -0.06 -16.47
C ILE A 306 -12.19 -0.85 -15.86
N ASP A 307 -13.37 -0.78 -16.45
CA ASP A 307 -14.57 -1.50 -15.99
C ASP A 307 -14.33 -3.02 -15.96
N ALA A 308 -13.65 -3.56 -16.98
CA ALA A 308 -13.27 -4.97 -17.04
C ALA A 308 -12.36 -5.39 -15.87
N HIS A 309 -11.58 -4.47 -15.31
CA HIS A 309 -10.68 -4.75 -14.18
C HIS A 309 -11.33 -4.50 -12.82
N TYR A 310 -12.25 -3.54 -12.69
CA TYR A 310 -12.92 -3.26 -11.41
C TYR A 310 -14.20 -4.08 -11.17
N SER A 311 -14.72 -4.79 -12.18
CA SER A 311 -15.98 -5.55 -12.08
C SER A 311 -17.08 -4.72 -11.41
N ILE A 312 -17.18 -3.44 -11.76
CA ILE A 312 -18.29 -2.62 -11.32
C ILE A 312 -19.49 -3.15 -12.11
N GLU A 313 -20.30 -4.00 -11.50
CA GLU A 313 -21.60 -4.33 -12.09
C GLU A 313 -22.30 -2.98 -12.41
N PRO A 314 -22.76 -2.78 -13.66
CA PRO A 314 -23.53 -1.59 -13.96
C PRO A 314 -24.75 -1.59 -13.05
N LYS A 315 -24.90 -0.52 -12.27
CA LYS A 315 -26.06 -0.29 -11.38
C LYS A 315 -27.38 -0.43 -12.13
#